data_AF-A0AAE1UM88-F1
#
_entry.id   AF-A0AAE1UM88-F1
#
_cell.length_a   1.000
_cell.length_b   1.000
_cell.length_c   1.000
_cell.angle_alpha   90.00
_cell.angle_beta   90.00
_cell.angle_gamma   90.00
#
_symmetry.space_group_name_H-M   'P 1'
#
loop_
_entity.id
_entity.type
_entity.pdbx_description
1 polymer ?
#
loop_
_entity_poly.entity_id
_entity_poly.type
_entity_poly.pdbx_seq_one_letter_code
_entity_poly.pdbx_strand_id
1 'polypeptide(L)'
;MIGERAKPNDGRTLVQKTHGRVFKSSKLPIVPAVLLIRNPAKSIISCFKLKTSRSQVTQISYQRFNTSKFHQLVPKLLEKWEMVAMDSLLEKKAPVHLVYYEHLKEDPISTLRGILAFLG
;
A
#
# COMPACT_ATOMS: atom_id res chain seq x y z
N MET A 1 -5.30 -19.24 -8.83
CA MET A 1 -4.82 -18.01 -8.18
C MET A 1 -4.09 -18.43 -6.92
N ILE A 2 -2.76 -18.48 -6.95
CA ILE A 2 -1.95 -18.90 -5.78
C ILE A 2 -1.91 -17.71 -4.81
N GLY A 3 -2.29 -17.93 -3.54
CA GLY A 3 -2.04 -16.98 -2.44
C GLY A 3 -3.17 -16.01 -2.06
N GLU A 4 -4.24 -15.86 -2.83
CA GLU A 4 -5.41 -15.10 -2.36
C GLU A 4 -6.32 -16.01 -1.52
N ARG A 5 -6.60 -15.63 -0.26
CA ARG A 5 -7.51 -16.31 0.70
C ARG A 5 -6.98 -17.54 1.45
N ALA A 6 -5.67 -17.80 1.42
CA ALA A 6 -5.06 -18.83 2.28
C ALA A 6 -5.08 -18.41 3.77
N LYS A 7 -5.08 -19.39 4.69
CA LYS A 7 -5.03 -19.09 6.13
C LYS A 7 -3.63 -18.59 6.47
N PRO A 8 -3.49 -17.48 7.23
CA PRO A 8 -2.19 -17.10 7.78
C PRO A 8 -1.61 -18.29 8.55
N ASN A 9 -0.34 -18.64 8.28
CA ASN A 9 0.42 -19.69 8.96
C ASN A 9 0.02 -21.15 8.65
N ASP A 10 -0.62 -21.43 7.51
CA ASP A 10 -0.93 -22.80 7.06
C ASP A 10 0.28 -23.57 6.45
N GLY A 11 1.48 -22.99 6.53
CA GLY A 11 2.71 -23.53 5.96
C GLY A 11 2.80 -23.42 4.43
N ARG A 12 1.77 -22.90 3.76
CA ARG A 12 1.73 -22.71 2.29
C ARG A 12 1.68 -21.24 1.90
N THR A 13 1.31 -20.37 2.83
CA THR A 13 1.28 -18.91 2.63
C THR A 13 2.69 -18.33 2.69
N LEU A 14 3.25 -17.98 1.53
CA LEU A 14 4.58 -17.38 1.41
C LEU A 14 4.57 -15.85 1.58
N VAL A 15 3.49 -15.19 1.14
CA VAL A 15 3.37 -13.72 1.18
C VAL A 15 1.94 -13.33 1.52
N GLN A 16 1.78 -12.40 2.45
CA GLN A 16 0.48 -11.81 2.80
C GLN A 16 0.49 -10.30 2.54
N LYS A 17 -0.55 -9.83 1.84
CA LYS A 17 -0.77 -8.40 1.57
C LYS A 17 -1.78 -7.81 2.56
N THR A 18 -1.47 -6.63 3.10
CA THR A 18 -2.38 -5.86 3.96
C THR A 18 -2.34 -4.37 3.60
N HIS A 19 -3.44 -3.66 3.85
CA HIS A 19 -3.61 -2.22 3.57
C HIS A 19 -3.94 -1.40 4.82
N GLY A 20 -3.60 -1.92 6.00
CA GLY A 20 -3.94 -1.33 7.30
C GLY A 20 -2.73 -1.18 8.22
N ARG A 21 -2.93 -0.47 9.34
CA ARG A 21 -1.90 -0.29 10.37
C ARG A 21 -1.37 -1.64 10.84
N VAL A 22 -0.05 -1.77 10.91
CA VAL A 22 0.65 -2.99 11.35
C VAL A 22 0.32 -3.33 12.81
N PHE A 23 0.06 -2.32 13.64
CA PHE A 23 -0.15 -2.46 15.09
C PHE A 23 -1.42 -3.16 15.57
N LYS A 24 -2.49 -3.20 14.77
CA LYS A 24 -3.75 -3.79 15.25
C LYS A 24 -3.70 -5.32 15.29
N SER A 25 -2.59 -5.93 14.88
CA SER A 25 -2.40 -7.36 14.99
C SER A 25 -1.17 -7.67 15.84
N SER A 26 -1.36 -7.71 17.16
CA SER A 26 -0.48 -8.42 18.10
C SER A 26 -0.31 -9.92 17.78
N LYS A 27 -0.93 -10.41 16.70
CA LYS A 27 -0.90 -11.78 16.19
C LYS A 27 -0.11 -11.94 14.90
N LEU A 28 0.41 -10.86 14.29
CA LEU A 28 1.26 -11.00 13.12
C LEU A 28 2.66 -11.47 13.56
N PRO A 29 3.20 -12.52 12.94
CA PRO A 29 4.54 -12.97 13.26
C PRO A 29 5.57 -11.88 12.92
N ILE A 30 6.69 -11.86 13.66
CA ILE A 30 7.83 -10.97 13.38
C ILE A 30 8.54 -11.51 12.13
N VAL A 31 8.03 -11.13 10.96
CA VAL A 31 8.56 -11.52 9.65
C VAL A 31 9.00 -10.30 8.84
N PRO A 32 9.99 -10.45 7.95
CA PRO A 32 10.36 -9.41 6.99
C PRO A 32 9.13 -8.87 6.24
N ALA A 33 9.13 -7.59 5.88
CA ALA A 33 8.09 -7.04 5.02
C ALA A 33 8.66 -6.22 3.87
N VAL A 34 7.89 -6.22 2.79
CA VAL A 34 8.06 -5.29 1.69
C VAL A 34 7.03 -4.18 1.85
N LEU A 35 7.48 -2.94 1.94
CA LEU A 35 6.61 -1.77 1.98
C LEU A 35 6.60 -1.11 0.61
N LEU A 36 5.46 -1.19 -0.08
CA LEU A 36 5.24 -0.47 -1.33
C LEU A 36 4.70 0.94 -1.04
N ILE A 37 5.52 1.96 -1.28
CA ILE A 37 5.15 3.37 -1.11
C ILE A 37 4.98 4.04 -2.47
N ARG A 38 3.99 4.92 -2.59
CA ARG A 38 3.71 5.68 -3.83
C ARG A 38 3.63 7.15 -3.49
N ASN A 39 3.98 8.03 -4.43
CA ASN A 39 3.79 9.47 -4.29
C ASN A 39 2.40 9.80 -3.66
N PRO A 40 2.35 10.59 -2.58
CA PRO A 40 1.13 10.82 -1.81
C PRO A 40 0.04 11.51 -2.63
N ALA A 41 0.37 12.49 -3.48
CA ALA A 41 -0.60 13.16 -4.33
C ALA A 41 -1.26 12.18 -5.32
N LYS A 42 -0.45 11.33 -5.98
CA LYS A 42 -0.96 10.30 -6.89
C LYS A 42 -1.82 9.25 -6.14
N SER A 43 -1.45 8.92 -4.91
CA SER A 43 -2.19 7.98 -4.05
C SER A 43 -3.55 8.54 -3.61
N ILE A 44 -3.60 9.80 -3.19
CA ILE A 44 -4.83 10.49 -2.77
C ILE A 44 -5.81 10.58 -3.94
N ILE A 45 -5.33 10.99 -5.13
CA ILE A 45 -6.16 11.02 -6.34
C ILE A 45 -6.72 9.63 -6.64
N SER A 46 -5.90 8.59 -6.56
CA SER A 46 -6.32 7.20 -6.78
C SER A 46 -7.38 6.75 -5.76
N CYS A 47 -7.22 7.10 -4.48
CA CYS A 47 -8.17 6.77 -3.43
C CYS A 47 -9.51 7.52 -3.63
N PHE A 48 -9.45 8.79 -4.00
CA PHE A 48 -10.63 9.59 -4.30
C PHE A 48 -11.41 9.03 -5.49
N LYS A 49 -10.71 8.63 -6.57
CA LYS A 49 -11.31 7.94 -7.72
C LYS A 49 -12.06 6.68 -7.30
N LEU A 50 -11.42 5.83 -6.51
CA LEU A 50 -12.02 4.59 -6.01
C LEU A 50 -13.26 4.87 -5.14
N LYS A 51 -13.18 5.84 -4.22
CA LYS A 51 -14.32 6.20 -3.36
C LYS A 51 -15.51 6.78 -4.13
N THR A 52 -15.24 7.50 -5.21
CA THR A 52 -16.28 8.21 -5.97
C THR A 52 -16.92 7.33 -7.04
N SER A 53 -16.12 6.53 -7.75
CA SER A 53 -16.58 5.72 -8.88
C SER A 53 -16.76 4.24 -8.54
N ARG A 54 -16.35 3.81 -7.34
CA ARG A 54 -16.23 2.40 -6.93
C ARG A 54 -15.36 1.55 -7.87
N SER A 55 -14.55 2.20 -8.72
CA SER A 55 -13.68 1.57 -9.70
C SER A 55 -12.28 2.19 -9.63
N GLN A 56 -11.26 1.34 -9.81
CA GLN A 56 -9.87 1.80 -9.89
C GLN A 56 -9.46 2.25 -11.29
N VAL A 57 -10.27 1.88 -12.31
CA VAL A 57 -9.93 2.06 -13.74
C VAL A 57 -10.67 3.25 -14.35
N THR A 58 -11.77 3.69 -13.73
CA THR A 58 -12.61 4.75 -14.30
C THR A 58 -11.92 6.11 -14.23
N GLN A 59 -11.86 6.80 -15.37
CA GLN A 59 -11.43 8.20 -15.42
C GLN A 59 -12.53 9.10 -14.83
N ILE A 60 -12.14 9.98 -13.91
CA ILE A 60 -13.04 11.01 -13.37
C ILE A 60 -12.68 12.35 -14.00
N SER A 61 -13.71 13.16 -14.30
CA SER A 61 -13.50 14.49 -14.88
C SER A 61 -12.73 15.40 -13.92
N TYR A 62 -11.90 16.29 -14.48
CA TYR A 62 -11.08 17.21 -13.70
C TYR A 62 -11.90 18.09 -12.76
N GLN A 63 -13.12 18.46 -13.18
CA GLN A 63 -14.07 19.25 -12.39
C GLN A 63 -14.38 18.62 -11.01
N ARG A 64 -14.30 17.29 -10.88
CA ARG A 64 -14.53 16.61 -9.59
C ARG A 64 -13.46 16.93 -8.54
N PHE A 65 -12.25 17.32 -8.97
CA PHE A 65 -11.19 17.75 -8.07
C PHE A 65 -11.39 19.19 -7.57
N ASN A 66 -12.19 20.01 -8.25
CA ASN A 66 -12.46 21.39 -7.83
C ASN A 66 -13.71 21.52 -6.93
N THR A 67 -14.07 20.45 -6.22
CA THR A 67 -15.25 20.43 -5.36
C THR A 67 -14.86 20.61 -3.90
N SER A 68 -15.72 21.28 -3.12
CA SER A 68 -15.54 21.40 -1.66
C SER A 68 -15.39 20.03 -0.98
N LYS A 69 -16.11 19.02 -1.50
CA LYS A 69 -15.99 17.62 -1.07
C LYS A 69 -14.57 17.06 -1.26
N PHE A 70 -13.91 17.37 -2.36
CA PHE A 70 -12.52 16.96 -2.58
C PHE A 70 -11.59 17.68 -1.61
N HIS A 71 -11.69 19.01 -1.50
CA HIS A 71 -10.85 19.81 -0.60
C HIS A 71 -10.98 19.41 0.88
N GLN A 72 -12.18 19.05 1.33
CA GLN A 72 -12.40 18.56 2.70
C GLN A 72 -11.87 17.15 2.95
N LEU A 73 -11.81 16.31 1.90
CA LEU A 73 -11.40 14.92 2.03
C LEU A 73 -9.88 14.74 1.89
N VAL A 74 -9.21 15.58 1.11
CA VAL A 74 -7.76 15.50 0.86
C VAL A 74 -6.94 15.50 2.16
N PRO A 75 -7.13 16.42 3.12
CA PRO A 75 -6.35 16.42 4.36
C PRO A 75 -6.50 15.10 5.14
N LYS A 76 -7.73 14.58 5.24
CA LYS A 76 -8.02 13.30 5.93
C LYS A 76 -7.36 12.11 5.24
N LEU A 77 -7.27 12.14 3.91
CA LEU A 77 -6.60 11.08 3.14
C LEU A 77 -5.08 11.18 3.26
N LEU A 78 -4.54 12.40 3.30
CA LEU A 78 -3.11 12.64 3.48
C LEU A 78 -2.65 12.20 4.87
N GLU A 79 -3.35 12.64 5.92
CA GLU A 79 -3.08 12.23 7.30
C GLU A 79 -3.13 10.70 7.44
N LYS A 80 -4.16 10.06 6.88
CA LYS A 80 -4.26 8.60 6.90
C LYS A 80 -3.12 7.92 6.14
N TRP A 81 -2.72 8.46 5.00
CA TRP A 81 -1.63 7.92 4.21
C TRP A 81 -0.30 8.01 4.97
N GLU A 82 0.00 9.18 5.52
CA GLU A 82 1.22 9.45 6.29
C GLU A 82 1.31 8.53 7.49
N MET A 83 0.23 8.47 8.28
CA MET A 83 0.13 7.59 9.44
C MET A 83 0.37 6.12 9.08
N VAL A 84 -0.25 5.59 8.02
CA VAL A 84 -0.05 4.19 7.62
C VAL A 84 1.39 3.95 7.13
N ALA A 85 1.97 4.90 6.39
CA ALA A 85 3.34 4.80 5.92
C ALA A 85 4.34 4.82 7.09
N MET A 86 4.20 5.77 8.01
CA MET A 86 5.07 5.92 9.17
C MET A 86 4.93 4.76 10.14
N ASP A 87 3.71 4.33 10.47
CA ASP A 87 3.47 3.13 11.29
C ASP A 87 4.13 1.89 10.67
N SER A 88 4.12 1.76 9.34
CA SER A 88 4.71 0.60 8.66
C SER A 88 6.25 0.66 8.61
N LEU A 89 6.82 1.87 8.59
CA LEU A 89 8.27 2.11 8.52
C LEU A 89 8.93 2.05 9.89
N LEU A 90 8.39 2.80 10.86
CA LEU A 90 9.08 3.09 12.12
C LEU A 90 8.85 2.01 13.18
N GLU A 91 7.72 1.32 13.10
CA GLU A 91 7.20 0.57 14.23
C GLU A 91 7.26 -0.95 14.00
N LYS A 92 7.71 -1.36 12.82
CA LYS A 92 7.90 -2.75 12.50
C LYS A 92 9.22 -3.25 13.10
N LYS A 93 9.12 -4.27 13.96
CA LYS A 93 10.26 -4.91 14.64
C LYS A 93 11.09 -5.85 13.77
N ALA A 94 10.78 -5.97 12.48
CA ALA A 94 11.48 -6.85 11.54
C ALA A 94 11.97 -6.03 10.34
N PRO A 95 12.96 -6.53 9.58
CA PRO A 95 13.47 -5.82 8.42
C PRO A 95 12.36 -5.40 7.45
N VAL A 96 12.48 -4.18 6.92
CA VAL A 96 11.56 -3.63 5.93
C VAL A 96 12.33 -3.28 4.66
N HIS A 97 11.92 -3.86 3.54
CA HIS A 97 12.39 -3.48 2.21
C HIS A 97 11.42 -2.47 1.60
N LEU A 98 11.90 -1.24 1.41
CA LEU A 98 11.09 -0.17 0.83
C LEU A 98 11.12 -0.24 -0.70
N VAL A 99 9.95 -0.24 -1.32
CA VAL A 99 9.78 -0.21 -2.77
C VAL A 99 8.98 1.02 -3.16
N TYR A 100 9.57 1.89 -3.96
CA TYR A 100 8.85 2.99 -4.57
C TYR A 100 8.05 2.51 -5.77
N TYR A 101 6.75 2.77 -5.77
CA TYR A 101 5.83 2.37 -6.84
C TYR A 101 6.24 2.94 -8.20
N GLU A 102 6.80 4.13 -8.21
CA GLU A 102 7.33 4.78 -9.41
C GLU A 102 8.45 3.95 -10.04
N HIS A 103 9.40 3.46 -9.23
CA HIS A 103 10.47 2.59 -9.72
C HIS A 103 9.97 1.20 -10.14
N LEU A 104 9.04 0.62 -9.37
CA LEU A 104 8.38 -0.63 -9.74
C LEU A 104 7.71 -0.56 -11.12
N LYS A 105 7.18 0.60 -11.49
CA LYS A 105 6.55 0.82 -12.80
C LYS A 105 7.57 0.89 -13.93
N GLU A 106 8.74 1.48 -13.67
CA GLU A 106 9.81 1.68 -14.65
C GLU A 106 10.57 0.38 -14.91
N ASP A 107 10.95 -0.35 -13.86
CA ASP A 107 11.65 -1.63 -13.95
C ASP A 107 11.05 -2.68 -12.99
N PRO A 108 9.97 -3.34 -13.41
CA PRO A 108 9.30 -4.34 -12.57
C PRO A 108 10.16 -5.57 -12.31
N ILE A 109 11.04 -5.94 -13.24
CA ILE A 109 11.84 -7.15 -13.14
C ILE A 109 12.98 -6.97 -12.14
N SER A 110 13.71 -5.85 -12.23
CA SER A 110 14.76 -5.52 -11.26
C SER A 110 14.18 -5.34 -9.86
N THR A 111 13.07 -4.62 -9.75
CA THR A 111 12.37 -4.44 -8.46
C THR A 111 11.94 -5.78 -7.86
N LEU A 112 11.37 -6.69 -8.67
CA LEU A 112 10.98 -8.01 -8.20
C LEU A 112 12.17 -8.86 -7.77
N ARG A 113 13.29 -8.82 -8.51
CA ARG A 113 14.54 -9.49 -8.11
C ARG A 113 15.06 -8.97 -6.77
N GLY A 114 15.02 -7.66 -6.55
CA GLY A 114 15.39 -7.05 -5.27
C GLY A 114 14.49 -7.53 -4.11
N ILE A 115 13.18 -7.60 -4.35
CA ILE A 115 12.22 -8.15 -3.37
C ILE A 115 12.55 -9.62 -3.05
N LEU A 116 12.80 -10.46 -4.05
CA LEU A 116 13.12 -11.87 -3.84
C LEU A 116 14.44 -12.04 -3.09
N ALA A 117 15.48 -11.31 -3.48
CA ALA A 117 16.77 -11.33 -2.78
C ALA A 117 16.64 -10.90 -1.31
N PHE A 118 15.72 -10.00 -0.99
CA PHE A 118 15.43 -9.59 0.38
C PHE A 118 14.69 -10.67 1.19
N LEU A 119 13.79 -11.42 0.55
CA LEU A 119 12.97 -12.43 1.22
C LEU A 119 13.69 -13.78 1.42
N GLY A 120 14.75 -14.04 0.67
CA GLY A 120 15.47 -15.33 0.63
C GLY A 120 14.78 -16.37 -0.24
#